data_AF-A0A7C2ZK79-F1
#
_entry.id   AF-A0A7C2ZK79-F1
#
_cell.length_a   1.000
_cell.length_b   1.000
_cell.length_c   1.000
_cell.angle_alpha   90.00
_cell.angle_beta   90.00
_cell.angle_gamma   90.00
#
_symmetry.space_group_name_H-M   'P 1'
#
loop_
_entity.id
_entity.type
_entity.pdbx_description
1 polymer ?
#
loop_
_entity_poly.entity_id
_entity_poly.type
_entity_poly.pdbx_seq_one_letter_code
_entity_poly.pdbx_strand_id
1 'polypeptide(L)'
;MMAEKNIGSVKLDRILTEDKIEALDKTLQLLSKLNELGILDTVTDILEPEVIERAASLIINPSTLRIVDRIDQLTGTLGKIDYDTLEKRINLLNEALKSIPEKPKRIGLLGLLGELRDPDVQRGMGVLIELLKAIGKAAEKQQK
;
A
#
# COMPACT_ATOMS: atom_id res chain seq x y z
N MET A 1 21.62 -67.12 -21.79
CA MET A 1 22.32 -65.84 -21.97
C MET A 1 21.25 -64.75 -21.94
N MET A 2 21.11 -64.08 -20.80
CA MET A 2 20.01 -63.16 -20.52
C MET A 2 20.25 -61.80 -21.17
N ALA A 3 19.22 -61.26 -21.81
CA ALA A 3 19.20 -59.90 -22.33
C ALA A 3 18.79 -58.94 -21.21
N GLU A 4 19.76 -58.34 -20.53
CA GLU A 4 19.53 -57.14 -19.72
C GLU A 4 19.26 -55.96 -20.66
N LYS A 5 18.00 -55.78 -21.03
CA LYS A 5 17.56 -54.56 -21.71
C LYS A 5 17.51 -53.45 -20.66
N ASN A 6 18.58 -52.67 -20.60
CA ASN A 6 18.80 -51.55 -19.70
C ASN A 6 17.69 -50.48 -19.85
N ILE A 7 16.68 -50.54 -18.97
CA ILE A 7 15.45 -49.72 -18.98
C ILE A 7 15.75 -48.20 -18.88
N GLY A 8 16.95 -47.81 -18.41
CA GLY A 8 17.39 -46.42 -18.36
C GLY A 8 17.66 -45.81 -19.74
N SER A 9 18.34 -46.54 -20.63
CA SER A 9 18.77 -46.02 -21.95
C SER A 9 17.60 -45.63 -22.86
N VAL A 10 16.54 -46.44 -22.88
CA VAL A 10 15.39 -46.25 -23.79
C VAL A 10 14.51 -45.04 -23.42
N LYS A 11 14.56 -44.57 -22.16
CA LYS A 11 13.80 -43.38 -21.72
C LYS A 11 14.54 -42.08 -22.03
N LEU A 12 15.87 -42.08 -21.99
CA LEU A 12 16.70 -40.93 -22.35
C LEU A 12 16.60 -40.63 -23.85
N ASP A 13 16.63 -41.64 -24.71
CA ASP A 13 16.58 -41.47 -26.17
C ASP A 13 15.24 -40.86 -26.68
N ARG A 14 14.15 -40.99 -25.92
CA ARG A 14 12.84 -40.36 -26.23
C ARG A 14 12.71 -38.92 -25.75
N ILE A 15 13.54 -38.50 -24.80
CA ILE A 15 13.55 -37.16 -24.21
C ILE A 15 14.61 -36.28 -24.91
N LEU A 16 15.66 -36.89 -25.44
CA LEU A 16 16.78 -36.28 -26.17
C LEU A 16 16.47 -36.11 -27.67
N THR A 17 15.34 -35.48 -28.00
CA THR A 17 15.16 -34.90 -29.35
C THR A 17 15.95 -33.59 -29.41
N GLU A 18 16.57 -33.28 -30.54
CA GLU A 18 17.45 -32.11 -30.70
C GLU A 18 16.78 -30.81 -30.21
N ASP A 19 15.50 -30.62 -30.55
CA ASP A 19 14.68 -29.49 -30.08
C ASP A 19 14.49 -29.44 -28.56
N LYS A 20 14.33 -30.59 -27.89
CA LYS A 20 14.19 -30.66 -26.42
C LYS A 20 15.51 -30.41 -25.72
N ILE A 21 16.62 -30.84 -26.32
CA ILE A 21 17.97 -30.56 -25.82
C ILE A 21 18.25 -29.06 -25.90
N GLU A 22 17.88 -28.41 -27.01
CA GLU A 22 18.03 -26.95 -27.16
C GLU A 22 17.14 -26.17 -26.17
N ALA A 23 15.90 -26.60 -25.97
CA ALA A 23 15.00 -25.98 -24.98
C ALA A 23 15.52 -26.14 -23.54
N LEU A 24 16.10 -27.30 -23.21
CA LEU A 24 16.76 -27.54 -21.93
C LEU A 24 18.00 -26.66 -21.77
N ASP A 25 18.84 -26.55 -22.80
CA ASP A 25 20.02 -25.69 -22.79
C ASP A 25 19.64 -24.22 -22.55
N LYS A 26 18.63 -23.71 -23.26
CA LYS A 26 18.10 -22.35 -23.04
C LYS A 26 17.54 -22.15 -21.63
N THR A 27 16.87 -23.15 -21.07
CA THR A 27 16.34 -23.10 -19.70
C THR A 27 17.47 -23.10 -18.67
N LEU A 28 18.49 -23.93 -18.88
CA LEU A 28 19.68 -23.97 -18.03
C LEU A 28 20.45 -22.65 -18.10
N GLN A 29 20.64 -22.09 -19.31
CA GLN A 29 21.25 -20.76 -19.46
C GLN A 29 20.46 -19.65 -18.77
N LEU A 30 19.12 -19.70 -18.82
CA LEU A 30 18.27 -18.76 -18.08
C LEU A 30 18.49 -18.92 -16.57
N LEU A 31 18.44 -20.15 -16.06
CA LEU A 31 18.70 -20.42 -14.64
C LEU A 31 20.10 -19.97 -14.22
N SER A 32 21.12 -20.20 -15.05
CA SER A 32 22.49 -19.72 -14.81
C SER A 32 22.54 -18.19 -14.76
N LYS A 33 21.89 -17.48 -15.69
CA LYS A 33 21.82 -16.01 -15.66
C LYS A 33 21.09 -15.49 -14.43
N LEU A 34 19.98 -16.12 -14.04
CA LEU A 34 19.25 -15.76 -12.82
C LEU A 34 20.10 -16.00 -11.57
N ASN A 35 20.92 -17.06 -11.57
CA ASN A 35 21.88 -17.35 -10.50
C ASN A 35 23.01 -16.32 -10.45
N GLU A 36 23.61 -15.98 -11.60
CA GLU A 36 24.67 -14.97 -11.71
C GLU A 36 24.20 -13.58 -11.25
N LEU A 37 22.93 -13.26 -11.49
CA LEU A 37 22.31 -12.01 -11.04
C LEU A 37 21.89 -12.03 -9.56
N GLY A 38 22.10 -13.14 -8.83
CA GLY A 38 21.67 -13.31 -7.45
C GLY A 38 20.15 -13.35 -7.27
N ILE A 39 19.39 -13.51 -8.37
CA ILE A 39 17.92 -13.57 -8.32
C ILE A 39 17.47 -14.88 -7.70
N LEU A 40 18.18 -15.99 -7.98
CA LEU A 40 17.86 -17.28 -7.35
C LEU A 40 18.07 -17.21 -5.83
N ASP A 41 19.18 -16.64 -5.37
CA ASP A 41 19.44 -16.43 -3.95
C ASP A 41 18.37 -15.53 -3.32
N THR A 42 18.01 -14.42 -3.97
CA THR A 42 16.93 -13.53 -3.50
C THR A 42 15.58 -14.26 -3.40
N VAL A 43 15.25 -15.10 -4.38
CA VAL A 43 14.02 -15.91 -4.34
C VAL A 43 14.10 -16.93 -3.20
N THR A 44 15.26 -17.55 -2.97
CA THR A 44 15.47 -18.46 -1.85
C THR A 44 15.32 -17.75 -0.50
N ASP A 45 15.91 -16.58 -0.34
CA ASP A 45 15.82 -15.74 0.87
C ASP A 45 14.36 -15.31 1.13
N ILE A 46 13.60 -14.96 0.09
CA ILE A 46 12.16 -14.62 0.23
C ILE A 46 11.32 -15.85 0.62
N LEU A 47 11.73 -17.04 0.17
CA LEU A 47 11.07 -18.30 0.50
C LEU A 47 11.46 -18.85 1.88
N GLU A 48 12.34 -18.18 2.61
CA GLU A 48 12.64 -18.53 4.00
C GLU A 48 11.35 -18.55 4.83
N PRO A 49 11.14 -19.58 5.68
CA PRO A 49 9.94 -19.73 6.48
C PRO A 49 9.58 -18.47 7.28
N GLU A 50 10.57 -17.78 7.83
CA GLU A 50 10.42 -16.58 8.63
C GLU A 50 9.90 -15.39 7.79
N VAL A 51 10.35 -15.26 6.55
CA VAL A 51 9.92 -14.22 5.61
C VAL A 51 8.51 -14.51 5.12
N ILE A 52 8.23 -15.77 4.78
CA ILE A 52 6.90 -16.23 4.39
C ILE A 52 5.90 -16.07 5.53
N GLU A 53 6.26 -16.40 6.77
CA GLU A 53 5.39 -16.24 7.95
C GLU A 53 5.12 -14.78 8.25
N ARG A 54 6.13 -13.90 8.16
CA ARG A 54 5.95 -12.45 8.30
C ARG A 54 5.08 -11.88 7.19
N ALA A 55 5.32 -12.24 5.93
CA ALA A 55 4.49 -11.82 4.81
C ALA A 55 3.05 -12.33 4.96
N ALA A 56 2.88 -13.59 5.33
CA ALA A 56 1.58 -14.20 5.58
C ALA A 56 0.85 -13.51 6.73
N SER A 57 1.50 -13.21 7.85
CA SER A 57 0.87 -12.50 8.98
C SER A 57 0.46 -11.07 8.62
N LEU A 58 1.22 -10.38 7.77
CA LEU A 58 0.86 -9.06 7.26
C LEU A 58 -0.34 -9.12 6.30
N ILE A 59 -0.42 -10.16 5.47
CA ILE A 59 -1.49 -10.33 4.47
C ILE A 59 -2.77 -10.89 5.08
N ILE A 60 -2.65 -11.89 5.97
CA ILE A 60 -3.78 -12.62 6.58
C ILE A 60 -4.44 -11.83 7.71
N ASN A 61 -3.83 -10.72 8.15
CA ASN A 61 -4.51 -9.90 9.14
C ASN A 61 -5.83 -9.34 8.57
N PRO A 62 -6.89 -9.21 9.39
CA PRO A 62 -8.21 -8.77 8.91
C PRO A 62 -8.24 -7.38 8.27
N SER A 63 -7.28 -6.51 8.58
CA SER A 63 -7.21 -5.15 8.04
C SER A 63 -6.67 -5.15 6.61
N THR A 64 -5.64 -5.95 6.33
CA THR A 64 -5.06 -6.10 5.01
C THR A 64 -6.00 -6.83 4.07
N LEU A 65 -6.66 -7.91 4.53
CA LEU A 65 -7.68 -8.60 3.74
C LEU A 65 -8.82 -7.65 3.32
N ARG A 66 -9.30 -6.80 4.24
CA ARG A 66 -10.33 -5.78 3.92
C ARG A 66 -9.86 -4.75 2.89
N ILE A 67 -8.58 -4.42 2.86
CA ILE A 67 -7.99 -3.52 1.87
C ILE A 67 -7.92 -4.21 0.51
N VAL A 68 -7.45 -5.45 0.47
CA VAL A 68 -7.37 -6.27 -0.76
C VAL A 68 -8.76 -6.45 -1.36
N ASP A 69 -9.75 -6.82 -0.56
CA ASP A 69 -11.16 -7.01 -0.99
C ASP A 69 -11.79 -5.72 -1.55
N ARG A 70 -11.22 -4.56 -1.21
CA ARG A 70 -11.73 -3.23 -1.58
C ARG A 70 -10.72 -2.43 -2.38
N ILE A 71 -9.68 -3.07 -2.93
CA ILE A 71 -8.58 -2.34 -3.55
C ILE A 71 -9.04 -1.57 -4.79
N ASP A 72 -10.00 -2.11 -5.55
CA ASP A 72 -10.61 -1.44 -6.69
C ASP A 72 -11.46 -0.23 -6.28
N GLN A 73 -12.15 -0.34 -5.14
CA GLN A 73 -12.93 0.77 -4.57
C GLN A 73 -12.01 1.85 -3.99
N LEU A 74 -10.92 1.44 -3.34
CA LEU A 74 -9.90 2.33 -2.79
C LEU A 74 -9.15 3.04 -3.91
N THR A 75 -8.69 2.36 -4.95
CA THR A 75 -8.01 2.97 -6.10
C THR A 75 -8.93 3.95 -6.83
N GLY A 76 -10.21 3.60 -7.04
CA GLY A 76 -11.20 4.52 -7.62
C GLY A 76 -11.56 5.71 -6.72
N THR A 77 -11.38 5.60 -5.41
CA THR A 77 -11.61 6.71 -4.47
C THR A 77 -10.36 7.59 -4.35
N LEU A 78 -9.19 6.97 -4.22
CA LEU A 78 -7.88 7.62 -4.16
C LEU A 78 -7.57 8.38 -5.45
N GLY A 79 -7.93 7.82 -6.62
CA GLY A 79 -7.78 8.51 -7.91
C GLY A 79 -8.69 9.72 -8.09
N LYS A 80 -9.70 9.90 -7.23
CA LYS A 80 -10.56 11.10 -7.18
C LYS A 80 -10.06 12.13 -6.18
N ILE A 81 -9.05 11.80 -5.37
CA ILE A 81 -8.43 12.74 -4.44
C ILE A 81 -7.44 13.57 -5.24
N ASP A 82 -7.64 14.88 -5.21
CA ASP A 82 -6.60 15.83 -5.60
C ASP A 82 -5.52 15.84 -4.50
N TYR A 83 -4.41 15.14 -4.77
CA TYR A 83 -3.30 14.99 -3.84
C TYR A 83 -2.64 16.32 -3.47
N ASP A 84 -2.51 17.25 -4.41
CA ASP A 84 -1.90 18.56 -4.17
C ASP A 84 -2.78 19.40 -3.22
N THR A 85 -4.09 19.34 -3.43
CA THR A 85 -5.05 20.00 -2.55
C THR A 85 -5.09 19.34 -1.16
N LEU A 86 -5.01 18.01 -1.09
CA LEU A 86 -4.99 17.29 0.18
C LEU A 86 -3.71 17.59 0.99
N GLU A 87 -2.54 17.54 0.34
CA GLU A 87 -1.25 17.80 0.98
C GLU A 87 -1.20 19.22 1.57
N LYS A 88 -1.60 20.24 0.80
CA LYS A 88 -1.67 21.62 1.28
C LYS A 88 -2.56 21.76 2.52
N ARG A 89 -3.70 21.07 2.55
CA ARG A 89 -4.63 21.09 3.70
C ARG A 89 -4.04 20.38 4.92
N ILE A 90 -3.38 19.23 4.73
CA ILE A 90 -2.72 18.51 5.82
C ILE A 90 -1.58 19.32 6.41
N ASN A 91 -0.77 19.98 5.57
CA ASN A 91 0.34 20.81 6.02
C ASN A 91 -0.15 22.02 6.83
N LEU A 92 -1.20 22.72 6.35
CA LEU A 92 -1.85 23.80 7.11
C LEU A 92 -2.35 23.32 8.48
N LEU A 93 -2.99 22.14 8.55
CA LEU A 93 -3.43 21.56 9.81
C LEU A 93 -2.27 21.22 10.73
N ASN A 94 -1.19 20.65 10.20
CA ASN A 94 -0.01 20.28 10.98
C ASN A 94 0.69 21.52 11.57
N GLU A 95 0.84 22.59 10.79
CA GLU A 95 1.38 23.87 11.27
C GLU A 95 0.50 24.48 12.36
N ALA A 96 -0.83 24.48 12.16
CA ALA A 96 -1.77 24.96 13.17
C ALA A 96 -1.65 24.15 14.48
N LEU A 97 -1.59 22.82 14.41
CA LEU A 97 -1.43 21.96 15.59
C LEU A 97 -0.11 22.19 16.33
N LYS A 98 1.00 22.39 15.61
CA LYS A 98 2.31 22.72 16.22
C LYS A 98 2.31 24.06 16.95
N SER A 99 1.49 25.00 16.50
CA SER A 99 1.37 26.33 17.11
C SER A 99 0.53 26.34 18.39
N ILE A 100 -0.20 25.25 18.68
CA ILE A 100 -0.97 25.12 19.92
C ILE A 100 0.00 24.86 21.07
N PRO A 101 0.06 25.75 22.08
CA PRO A 101 0.91 25.53 23.24
C PRO A 101 0.43 24.31 24.03
N GLU A 102 1.37 23.48 24.52
CA GLU A 102 1.08 22.27 25.30
C GLU A 102 0.15 22.51 26.51
N LYS A 103 0.16 23.73 27.05
CA LYS A 103 -0.74 24.17 28.12
C LYS A 103 -1.47 25.43 27.67
N PRO A 104 -2.65 25.30 27.06
CA PRO A 104 -3.45 26.45 26.66
C PRO A 104 -3.88 27.25 27.89
N LYS A 105 -3.85 28.59 27.76
CA LYS A 105 -4.28 29.49 28.82
C LYS A 105 -5.77 29.31 29.09
N ARG A 106 -6.15 29.29 30.37
CA ARG A 106 -7.57 29.31 30.76
C ARG A 106 -8.13 30.70 30.51
N ILE A 107 -9.24 30.78 29.79
CA ILE A 107 -9.96 32.01 29.47
C ILE A 107 -11.36 31.98 30.08
N GLY A 108 -11.76 33.07 30.74
CA GLY A 108 -13.11 33.25 31.28
C GLY A 108 -14.08 33.84 30.26
N LEU A 109 -15.36 34.00 30.63
CA LEU A 109 -16.43 34.44 29.72
C LEU A 109 -16.15 35.80 29.04
N LEU A 110 -15.59 36.77 29.78
CA LEU A 110 -15.20 38.07 29.21
C LEU A 110 -14.00 37.95 28.27
N GLY A 111 -13.07 37.04 28.58
CA GLY A 111 -11.93 36.73 27.72
C GLY A 111 -12.40 36.12 26.40
N LEU A 112 -13.36 35.18 26.44
CA LEU A 112 -13.95 34.58 25.24
C LEU A 112 -14.61 35.62 24.33
N LEU A 113 -15.35 36.58 24.88
CA LEU A 113 -15.91 37.67 24.08
C LEU A 113 -14.83 38.56 23.45
N GLY A 114 -13.69 38.72 24.12
CA GLY A 114 -12.50 39.37 23.57
C GLY A 114 -11.91 38.58 22.40
N GLU A 115 -11.71 37.27 22.59
CA GLU A 115 -11.19 36.36 21.55
C GLU A 115 -12.11 36.32 20.32
N LEU A 116 -13.44 36.38 20.48
CA LEU A 116 -14.36 36.44 19.34
C LEU A 116 -14.23 37.72 18.49
N ARG A 117 -13.59 38.77 19.03
CA ARG A 117 -13.28 40.00 18.29
C ARG A 117 -11.89 39.95 17.65
N ASP A 118 -11.08 38.95 17.98
CA ASP A 118 -9.74 38.78 17.44
C ASP A 118 -9.80 38.37 15.95
N PRO A 119 -9.03 39.03 15.06
CA PRO A 119 -9.06 38.73 13.62
C PRO A 119 -8.62 37.30 13.25
N ASP A 120 -7.74 36.67 14.02
CA ASP A 120 -7.29 35.29 13.76
C ASP A 120 -8.36 34.27 14.19
N VAL A 121 -8.99 34.51 15.35
CA VAL A 121 -10.12 33.70 15.82
C VAL A 121 -11.31 33.80 14.86
N GLN A 122 -11.61 35.00 14.36
CA GLN A 122 -12.68 35.19 13.37
C GLN A 122 -12.40 34.47 12.05
N ARG A 123 -11.15 34.51 11.56
CA ARG A 123 -10.74 33.76 10.36
C ARG A 123 -10.92 32.26 10.56
N GLY A 124 -10.48 31.72 11.70
CA GLY A 124 -10.68 30.30 12.04
C GLY A 124 -12.17 29.93 12.14
N MET A 125 -12.98 30.76 12.79
CA MET A 125 -14.43 30.55 12.89
C MET A 125 -15.11 30.56 11.52
N GLY A 126 -14.68 31.44 10.61
CA GLY A 126 -15.16 31.47 9.24
C GLY A 126 -14.91 30.15 8.51
N VAL A 127 -13.70 29.59 8.66
CA VAL A 127 -13.35 28.26 8.10
C VAL A 127 -14.24 27.17 8.70
N LEU A 128 -14.48 27.19 10.02
CA LEU A 128 -15.36 26.23 10.69
C LEU A 128 -16.80 26.32 10.18
N ILE A 129 -17.33 27.53 10.02
CA ILE A 129 -18.70 27.75 9.51
C ILE A 129 -18.83 27.27 8.07
N GLU A 130 -17.86 27.57 7.20
CA GLU A 130 -17.88 27.08 5.82
C GLU A 130 -17.74 25.56 5.74
N LEU A 131 -16.93 24.95 6.60
CA LEU A 131 -16.85 23.50 6.73
C LEU A 131 -18.21 22.91 7.14
N LEU A 132 -18.86 23.47 8.15
CA LEU A 132 -20.19 23.03 8.60
C LEU A 132 -21.23 23.14 7.48
N LYS A 133 -21.24 24.25 6.72
CA LYS A 133 -22.12 24.42 5.56
C LYS A 133 -21.85 23.37 4.47
N ALA A 134 -20.57 23.09 4.19
CA ALA A 134 -20.19 22.09 3.19
C ALA A 134 -20.64 20.67 3.61
N ILE A 135 -20.46 20.31 4.89
CA ILE A 135 -20.96 19.05 5.45
C ILE A 135 -22.48 18.95 5.30
N GLY A 136 -23.21 19.99 5.68
CA GLY A 136 -24.68 20.01 5.54
C GLY A 136 -25.16 19.77 4.11
N LYS A 137 -24.56 20.45 3.13
CA LYS A 137 -24.86 20.26 1.69
C LYS A 137 -24.52 18.85 1.20
N ALA A 138 -23.41 18.28 1.67
CA ALA A 138 -23.01 16.92 1.30
C ALA A 138 -23.96 15.86 1.87
N ALA A 139 -24.39 16.03 3.13
CA ALA A 139 -25.34 15.13 3.79
C ALA A 139 -26.72 15.17 3.11
N GLU A 140 -27.21 16.34 2.71
CA GLU A 140 -28.47 16.48 1.95
C GLU A 140 -28.40 15.73 0.60
N LYS A 141 -27.27 15.82 -0.11
CA LYS A 141 -27.08 15.21 -1.42
C LYS A 141 -27.05 13.67 -1.37
N GLN A 142 -26.77 13.06 -0.22
CA GLN A 142 -26.78 11.61 -0.03
C GLN A 142 -28.17 11.05 0.35
N GLN A 143 -29.13 11.92 0.70
CA GLN A 143 -30.50 11.54 1.06
C GLN A 143 -31.50 11.64 -0.11
N LYS A 144 -31.05 12.12 -1.28
CA LYS A 144 -31.79 12.11 -2.55
C LYS A 144 -31.26 10.99 -3.44
#